data_AF-A0A3B6PD34-F1
#
_entry.id   AF-A0A3B6PD34-F1
#
_cell.length_a   1.000
_cell.length_b   1.000
_cell.length_c   1.000
_cell.angle_alpha   90.00
_cell.angle_beta   90.00
_cell.angle_gamma   90.00
#
_symmetry.space_group_name_H-M   'P 1'
#
loop_
_entity.id
_entity.type
_entity.pdbx_description
1 polymer ?
#
loop_
_entity_poly.entity_id
_entity_poly.type
_entity_poly.pdbx_seq_one_letter_code
_entity_poly.pdbx_strand_id
1 'polypeptide(L)'
;MSVLHGICRIMKSSKHSSQSFPNLVAINAMYDDEFRNQPVQPDCGKFKCIAEFLEKEAVLLFEKEGAEFLEGIRGVFKFEIIRTNVGDKFAWFRDEEFACETRAGVNPLSIQLVRELPLVSKLDEKIYGPADSLITKELIQEQINGVMTAEEAMAKKKLFMLDYHDLYLPFVNKVRQLEGTTLYGARALFFLAGDGTLRPIAIELTRPKSANMPEWREVFMPASGHEASITGSWQWQLAKAHVLCLDTGYHQLVSHWLRTHCCVEPYIIAANRQLSQMHPIYRLLHPSFRFTMEINAQARKLLINADGIIESTFSPGKYSMEISSAAYAEQWRFDKEALPEDLIRRGMAVRGEDGKLELAIEDYPYANDGLLVWDAIKQWASDYVAYYYPCAADITDDVELQAWWKEVRTKGHADKQDELWWPHLDCNESLVQTLSTIMWVASAHHAAVNFSQYPFGGYVPNRPSIARINMPSDMGPDGMRVFMEAPDKVLLDAFPSQYQSAMVMAILDLLSSHSSGEEYLAMYQEPAWQQNGKINKAFEDEFRERMLRIGVQVNKWNMDPERKNRYGPGMVPYVQLRPSDGDPMGAKTVMGMGVPTSISI
;
A
#
# COMPACT_ATOMS: atom_id res chain seq x y z
N MET A 1 -25.32 -14.08 6.00
CA MET A 1 -25.55 -13.14 7.12
C MET A 1 -25.54 -13.87 8.46
N SER A 2 -26.38 -14.88 8.73
CA SER A 2 -26.29 -15.65 9.99
C SER A 2 -25.20 -16.72 10.02
N VAL A 3 -24.64 -17.11 8.86
CA VAL A 3 -23.67 -18.21 8.72
C VAL A 3 -22.21 -17.71 8.82
N LEU A 4 -21.80 -16.67 8.07
CA LEU A 4 -20.49 -16.01 8.22
C LEU A 4 -20.22 -15.45 9.65
N HIS A 5 -21.26 -14.92 10.30
CA HIS A 5 -21.22 -14.52 11.72
C HIS A 5 -21.08 -15.73 12.66
N GLY A 6 -21.65 -16.88 12.28
CA GLY A 6 -21.46 -18.17 12.94
C GLY A 6 -20.05 -18.71 12.74
N ILE A 7 -19.44 -18.48 11.59
CA ILE A 7 -18.09 -18.94 11.24
C ILE A 7 -17.02 -18.12 11.93
N CYS A 8 -17.13 -16.78 11.95
CA CYS A 8 -16.25 -15.95 12.78
C CYS A 8 -16.35 -16.33 14.27
N ARG A 9 -17.54 -16.75 14.75
CA ARG A 9 -17.72 -17.30 16.11
C ARG A 9 -17.09 -18.68 16.32
N ILE A 10 -17.22 -19.60 15.36
CA ILE A 10 -16.62 -20.94 15.40
C ILE A 10 -15.08 -20.81 15.33
N MET A 11 -14.57 -19.97 14.44
CA MET A 11 -13.14 -19.62 14.27
C MET A 11 -12.54 -18.98 15.53
N LYS A 12 -13.28 -18.09 16.21
CA LYS A 12 -12.87 -17.52 17.51
C LYS A 12 -12.79 -18.55 18.63
N SER A 13 -13.58 -19.63 18.56
CA SER A 13 -13.61 -20.68 19.59
C SER A 13 -12.55 -21.78 19.40
N SER A 14 -11.87 -21.78 18.25
CA SER A 14 -10.83 -22.75 17.93
C SER A 14 -9.54 -22.39 18.67
N LYS A 15 -8.88 -23.41 19.26
CA LYS A 15 -7.55 -23.29 19.89
C LYS A 15 -6.44 -22.88 18.89
N HIS A 16 -6.74 -22.72 17.61
CA HIS A 16 -5.79 -22.50 16.51
C HIS A 16 -5.63 -21.04 16.09
N SER A 17 -6.48 -20.12 16.56
CA SER A 17 -6.40 -18.69 16.17
C SER A 17 -5.04 -18.06 16.50
N SER A 18 -4.31 -18.60 17.49
CA SER A 18 -3.00 -18.13 17.94
C SER A 18 -1.83 -19.07 17.62
N GLN A 19 -2.04 -20.16 16.86
CA GLN A 19 -0.98 -21.15 16.62
C GLN A 19 0.04 -20.65 15.60
N SER A 20 1.30 -20.49 16.03
CA SER A 20 2.42 -20.11 15.15
C SER A 20 2.82 -21.25 14.21
N PHE A 21 3.55 -20.92 13.15
CA PHE A 21 4.24 -21.95 12.35
C PHE A 21 5.36 -22.61 13.17
N PRO A 22 5.55 -23.93 13.07
CA PRO A 22 6.60 -24.62 13.82
C PRO A 22 8.01 -24.34 13.27
N ASN A 23 8.14 -23.96 12.00
CA ASN A 23 9.40 -23.60 11.35
C ASN A 23 9.11 -22.92 9.99
N LEU A 24 10.15 -22.33 9.37
CA LEU A 24 10.04 -21.72 8.03
C LEU A 24 9.69 -22.74 6.93
N VAL A 25 10.05 -24.02 7.09
CA VAL A 25 9.71 -25.08 6.13
C VAL A 25 8.19 -25.27 6.07
N ALA A 26 7.49 -25.19 7.20
CA ALA A 26 6.03 -25.26 7.24
C ALA A 26 5.36 -24.08 6.52
N ILE A 27 5.96 -22.87 6.56
CA ILE A 27 5.50 -21.73 5.78
C ILE A 27 5.73 -22.00 4.29
N ASN A 28 6.94 -22.40 3.90
CA ASN A 28 7.30 -22.68 2.51
C ASN A 28 6.44 -23.80 1.90
N ALA A 29 6.07 -24.79 2.71
CA ALA A 29 5.27 -25.91 2.27
C ALA A 29 3.80 -25.51 1.97
N MET A 30 3.38 -24.27 2.21
CA MET A 30 2.12 -23.74 1.68
C MET A 30 2.19 -23.45 0.16
N TYR A 31 3.39 -23.46 -0.45
CA TYR A 31 3.65 -23.08 -1.85
C TYR A 31 4.41 -24.16 -2.66
N ASP A 32 4.87 -25.24 -2.04
CA ASP A 32 5.82 -26.20 -2.65
C ASP A 32 5.17 -27.26 -3.57
N ASP A 33 3.84 -27.32 -3.70
CA ASP A 33 3.22 -28.19 -4.70
C ASP A 33 3.45 -27.58 -6.10
N GLU A 34 3.99 -28.37 -7.04
CA GLU A 34 4.39 -27.99 -8.43
C GLU A 34 3.27 -27.43 -9.34
N PHE A 35 2.21 -26.85 -8.77
CA PHE A 35 1.17 -26.14 -9.47
C PHE A 35 1.63 -24.74 -9.89
N ARG A 36 2.15 -24.65 -11.11
CA ARG A 36 2.01 -23.42 -11.89
C ARG A 36 0.60 -23.41 -12.48
N ASN A 37 -0.35 -22.74 -11.86
CA ASN A 37 -1.63 -22.41 -12.51
C ASN A 37 -2.13 -21.13 -11.84
N GLN A 38 -2.03 -20.00 -12.52
CA GLN A 38 -3.16 -19.35 -13.19
C GLN A 38 -4.47 -19.49 -12.41
N PRO A 39 -5.09 -18.37 -12.00
CA PRO A 39 -6.28 -18.40 -11.17
C PRO A 39 -7.34 -19.29 -11.83
N VAL A 40 -7.74 -20.35 -11.13
CA VAL A 40 -9.01 -21.02 -11.44
C VAL A 40 -10.08 -19.99 -11.12
N GLN A 41 -10.48 -19.21 -12.12
CA GLN A 41 -11.68 -18.42 -12.00
C GLN A 41 -12.82 -19.42 -11.86
N PRO A 42 -13.54 -19.49 -10.72
CA PRO A 42 -14.86 -20.08 -10.77
C PRO A 42 -15.66 -19.25 -11.80
N ASP A 43 -16.52 -19.89 -12.59
CA ASP A 43 -17.42 -19.25 -13.58
C ASP A 43 -18.33 -18.14 -12.96
N CYS A 44 -18.24 -17.95 -11.64
CA CYS A 44 -18.85 -16.86 -10.90
C CYS A 44 -17.77 -15.87 -10.40
N GLY A 45 -17.34 -14.93 -11.25
CA GLY A 45 -16.45 -13.82 -10.91
C GLY A 45 -17.04 -12.78 -9.93
N LYS A 46 -17.72 -13.21 -8.86
CA LYS A 46 -18.34 -12.36 -7.84
C LYS A 46 -17.72 -12.69 -6.49
N PHE A 47 -17.13 -11.67 -5.83
CA PHE A 47 -16.60 -11.73 -4.47
C PHE A 47 -17.54 -12.44 -3.48
N LYS A 48 -18.87 -12.30 -3.66
CA LYS A 48 -19.90 -13.03 -2.90
C LYS A 48 -19.79 -14.57 -3.01
N CYS A 49 -19.59 -15.14 -4.20
CA CYS A 49 -19.48 -16.60 -4.37
C CYS A 49 -18.17 -17.14 -3.80
N ILE A 50 -17.09 -16.37 -3.90
CA ILE A 50 -15.79 -16.73 -3.33
C ILE A 50 -15.85 -16.61 -1.81
N ALA A 51 -16.48 -15.57 -1.27
CA ALA A 51 -16.78 -15.47 0.16
C ALA A 51 -17.63 -16.65 0.64
N GLU A 52 -18.65 -17.10 -0.12
CA GLU A 52 -19.48 -18.27 0.19
C GLU A 52 -18.70 -19.62 0.04
N PHE A 53 -17.73 -19.69 -0.87
CA PHE A 53 -16.82 -20.85 -1.02
C PHE A 53 -15.81 -20.93 0.13
N LEU A 54 -15.14 -19.80 0.43
CA LEU A 54 -14.33 -19.62 1.62
C LEU A 54 -15.14 -19.97 2.86
N GLU A 55 -16.40 -19.53 2.95
CA GLU A 55 -17.33 -19.83 4.04
C GLU A 55 -17.58 -21.34 4.20
N LYS A 56 -17.73 -22.08 3.11
CA LYS A 56 -18.01 -23.53 3.12
C LYS A 56 -16.77 -24.38 3.38
N GLU A 57 -15.67 -24.08 2.72
CA GLU A 57 -14.42 -24.84 2.85
C GLU A 57 -13.67 -24.48 4.14
N ALA A 58 -13.73 -23.23 4.61
CA ALA A 58 -13.18 -22.83 5.91
C ALA A 58 -13.73 -23.69 7.04
N VAL A 59 -15.05 -23.90 7.11
CA VAL A 59 -15.67 -24.69 8.19
C VAL A 59 -15.09 -26.11 8.25
N LEU A 60 -14.89 -26.75 7.11
CA LEU A 60 -14.34 -28.11 7.02
C LEU A 60 -12.83 -28.17 7.24
N LEU A 61 -12.10 -27.12 6.84
CA LEU A 61 -10.67 -26.99 7.10
C LEU A 61 -10.37 -26.76 8.58
N PHE A 62 -11.11 -25.85 9.22
CA PHE A 62 -10.82 -25.38 10.57
C PHE A 62 -11.33 -26.34 11.68
N GLU A 63 -11.92 -27.48 11.30
CA GLU A 63 -12.13 -28.65 12.18
C GLU A 63 -10.89 -29.56 12.26
N LYS A 64 -9.89 -29.39 11.38
CA LYS A 64 -8.66 -30.21 11.33
C LYS A 64 -7.52 -29.59 12.13
N GLU A 65 -6.57 -30.42 12.61
CA GLU A 65 -5.43 -29.98 13.43
C GLU A 65 -4.06 -30.24 12.77
N GLY A 66 -3.09 -29.37 13.02
CA GLY A 66 -1.67 -29.60 12.70
C GLY A 66 -1.40 -29.88 11.21
N ALA A 67 -0.86 -31.07 10.90
CA ALA A 67 -0.55 -31.46 9.53
C ALA A 67 -1.82 -31.59 8.66
N GLU A 68 -2.95 -32.02 9.23
CA GLU A 68 -4.22 -32.19 8.50
C GLU A 68 -4.86 -30.83 8.14
N PHE A 69 -4.65 -29.80 8.96
CA PHE A 69 -5.03 -28.42 8.65
C PHE A 69 -4.21 -27.87 7.48
N LEU A 70 -2.88 -28.04 7.53
CA LEU A 70 -1.98 -27.62 6.46
C LEU A 70 -2.26 -28.36 5.14
N GLU A 71 -2.53 -29.67 5.19
CA GLU A 71 -2.99 -30.44 4.03
C GLU A 71 -4.37 -29.99 3.53
N GLY A 72 -5.27 -29.61 4.45
CA GLY A 72 -6.55 -29.00 4.11
C GLY A 72 -6.40 -27.68 3.35
N ILE A 73 -5.49 -26.81 3.81
CA ILE A 73 -5.13 -25.56 3.11
C ILE A 73 -4.61 -25.90 1.71
N ARG A 74 -3.67 -26.82 1.57
CA ARG A 74 -3.14 -27.22 0.24
C ARG A 74 -4.21 -27.81 -0.67
N GLY A 75 -5.19 -28.51 -0.11
CA GLY A 75 -6.31 -29.08 -0.84
C GLY A 75 -7.32 -28.05 -1.39
N VAL A 76 -7.45 -26.90 -0.72
CA VAL A 76 -8.46 -25.86 -1.02
C VAL A 76 -7.86 -24.59 -1.62
N PHE A 77 -6.68 -24.20 -1.16
CA PHE A 77 -5.93 -23.04 -1.61
C PHE A 77 -4.64 -23.50 -2.29
N LYS A 78 -4.56 -23.25 -3.61
CA LYS A 78 -3.35 -23.49 -4.40
C LYS A 78 -2.68 -22.14 -4.64
N PHE A 79 -1.84 -21.76 -3.69
CA PHE A 79 -1.14 -20.48 -3.69
C PHE A 79 0.00 -20.47 -4.71
N GLU A 80 0.02 -19.49 -5.61
CA GLU A 80 1.11 -19.34 -6.58
C GLU A 80 2.44 -19.05 -5.86
N ILE A 81 3.55 -19.57 -6.41
CA ILE A 81 4.90 -19.20 -5.97
C ILE A 81 5.08 -17.70 -6.21
N ILE A 82 5.38 -17.01 -5.13
CA ILE A 82 5.48 -15.57 -5.07
C ILE A 82 6.73 -15.14 -5.81
N ARG A 83 6.61 -14.13 -6.67
CA ARG A 83 7.69 -13.72 -7.58
C ARG A 83 8.99 -13.38 -6.86
N THR A 84 8.92 -12.79 -5.66
CA THR A 84 10.10 -12.49 -4.82
C THR A 84 10.82 -13.75 -4.35
N ASN A 85 10.12 -14.89 -4.25
CA ASN A 85 10.66 -16.18 -3.86
C ASN A 85 11.09 -17.06 -5.05
N VAL A 86 10.84 -16.62 -6.30
CA VAL A 86 11.28 -17.34 -7.50
C VAL A 86 12.80 -17.15 -7.67
N GLY A 87 13.58 -18.11 -7.19
CA GLY A 87 15.03 -18.15 -7.33
C GLY A 87 15.81 -17.77 -6.07
N ASP A 88 15.23 -16.98 -5.15
CA ASP A 88 15.81 -16.69 -3.83
C ASP A 88 14.73 -16.75 -2.71
N LYS A 89 14.59 -17.91 -2.05
CA LYS A 89 13.65 -18.11 -0.93
C LYS A 89 14.00 -17.27 0.32
N PHE A 90 15.13 -16.58 0.34
CA PHE A 90 15.60 -15.76 1.45
C PHE A 90 15.60 -14.26 1.14
N ALA A 91 15.09 -13.84 -0.03
CA ALA A 91 15.04 -12.42 -0.41
C ALA A 91 14.40 -11.54 0.67
N TRP A 92 13.25 -11.97 1.21
CA TRP A 92 12.51 -11.29 2.29
C TRP A 92 13.34 -11.00 3.56
N PHE A 93 14.38 -11.79 3.81
CA PHE A 93 15.22 -11.67 5.01
C PHE A 93 16.31 -10.59 4.85
N ARG A 94 16.62 -10.20 3.61
CA ARG A 94 17.66 -9.26 3.24
C ARG A 94 17.26 -7.82 3.55
N ASP A 95 18.26 -6.97 3.78
CA ASP A 95 18.04 -5.54 4.02
C ASP A 95 17.81 -4.79 2.70
N GLU A 96 18.40 -5.29 1.62
CA GLU A 96 18.24 -4.79 0.26
C GLU A 96 16.79 -4.92 -0.22
N GLU A 97 16.14 -6.07 0.03
CA GLU A 97 14.74 -6.28 -0.36
C GLU A 97 13.80 -5.41 0.47
N PHE A 98 13.99 -5.37 1.80
CA PHE A 98 13.23 -4.47 2.68
C PHE A 98 13.30 -3.02 2.20
N ALA A 99 14.50 -2.54 1.87
CA ALA A 99 14.66 -1.20 1.35
C ALA A 99 14.07 -1.06 -0.06
N CYS A 100 14.23 -2.03 -0.96
CA CYS A 100 13.71 -1.95 -2.31
C CYS A 100 12.18 -1.83 -2.35
N GLU A 101 11.48 -2.62 -1.53
CA GLU A 101 10.02 -2.63 -1.49
C GLU A 101 9.41 -1.28 -1.08
N THR A 102 10.15 -0.42 -0.39
CA THR A 102 9.70 0.96 -0.10
C THR A 102 9.49 1.82 -1.36
N ARG A 103 10.06 1.41 -2.50
CA ARG A 103 10.02 2.11 -3.80
C ARG A 103 9.34 1.31 -4.91
N ALA A 104 9.35 -0.02 -4.80
CA ALA A 104 8.90 -0.95 -5.84
C ALA A 104 8.01 -2.09 -5.33
N GLY A 105 7.66 -2.08 -4.05
CA GLY A 105 6.81 -3.10 -3.42
C GLY A 105 5.32 -2.73 -3.43
N VAL A 106 4.57 -3.30 -2.48
CA VAL A 106 3.12 -3.10 -2.34
C VAL A 106 2.72 -1.70 -1.84
N ASN A 107 3.61 -1.02 -1.10
CA ASN A 107 3.38 0.31 -0.55
C ASN A 107 4.50 1.29 -0.94
N PRO A 108 4.70 1.53 -2.25
CA PRO A 108 5.88 2.23 -2.74
C PRO A 108 5.80 3.75 -2.56
N LEU A 109 4.88 4.26 -1.73
CA LEU A 109 4.53 5.68 -1.66
C LEU A 109 4.60 6.28 -0.25
N SER A 110 5.11 5.52 0.72
CA SER A 110 5.21 5.96 2.13
C SER A 110 6.59 6.51 2.50
N ILE A 111 7.64 6.18 1.74
CA ILE A 111 8.99 6.70 2.01
C ILE A 111 9.07 8.20 1.74
N GLN A 112 9.79 8.91 2.61
CA GLN A 112 9.97 10.36 2.52
C GLN A 112 11.42 10.78 2.83
N LEU A 113 11.82 11.93 2.31
CA LEU A 113 13.12 12.54 2.58
C LEU A 113 13.18 13.06 4.03
N VAL A 114 14.28 12.80 4.73
CA VAL A 114 14.57 13.44 6.02
C VAL A 114 14.96 14.89 5.78
N ARG A 115 14.19 15.81 6.36
CA ARG A 115 14.37 17.27 6.17
C ARG A 115 15.01 17.98 7.36
N GLU A 116 14.99 17.36 8.52
CA GLU A 116 15.48 17.94 9.76
C GLU A 116 16.12 16.87 10.64
N LEU A 117 17.15 17.29 11.39
CA LEU A 117 17.81 16.50 12.43
C LEU A 117 18.05 17.41 13.64
N PRO A 118 17.78 16.96 14.88
CA PRO A 118 17.26 15.63 15.24
C PRO A 118 15.83 15.40 14.75
N LEU A 119 15.43 14.13 14.64
CA LEU A 119 14.03 13.77 14.35
C LEU A 119 13.19 14.04 15.61
N VAL A 120 12.04 14.69 15.44
CA VAL A 120 11.18 15.11 16.55
C VAL A 120 9.72 14.75 16.26
N SER A 121 9.04 14.14 17.24
CA SER A 121 7.60 13.91 17.21
C SER A 121 6.80 15.20 17.39
N LYS A 122 5.66 15.31 16.71
CA LYS A 122 4.73 16.44 16.88
C LYS A 122 3.68 16.20 17.96
N LEU A 123 3.71 15.04 18.60
CA LEU A 123 2.75 14.66 19.64
C LEU A 123 3.06 15.36 20.98
N ASP A 124 2.03 15.52 21.82
CA ASP A 124 2.19 16.16 23.14
C ASP A 124 3.09 15.33 24.07
N GLU A 125 4.25 15.87 24.44
CA GLU A 125 5.22 15.20 25.30
C GLU A 125 4.66 14.83 26.67
N LYS A 126 3.68 15.59 27.18
CA LYS A 126 3.05 15.29 28.47
C LYS A 126 2.28 13.99 28.41
N ILE A 127 1.74 13.64 27.25
CA ILE A 127 0.96 12.43 27.03
C ILE A 127 1.88 11.29 26.61
N TYR A 128 2.74 11.53 25.61
CA TYR A 128 3.44 10.46 24.89
C TYR A 128 4.90 10.27 25.28
N GLY A 129 5.47 11.18 26.07
CA GLY A 129 6.89 11.15 26.45
C GLY A 129 7.76 12.06 25.57
N PRO A 130 9.09 12.04 25.73
CA PRO A 130 9.99 12.97 25.05
C PRO A 130 9.82 12.91 23.52
N ALA A 131 9.78 14.07 22.85
CA ALA A 131 9.57 14.11 21.41
C ALA A 131 10.82 13.73 20.60
N ASP A 132 12.01 13.76 21.20
CA ASP A 132 13.27 13.46 20.54
C ASP A 132 13.39 11.98 20.15
N SER A 133 13.82 11.72 18.91
CA SER A 133 14.22 10.38 18.51
C SER A 133 15.56 9.99 19.12
N LEU A 134 15.70 8.71 19.47
CA LEU A 134 16.96 8.10 19.85
C LEU A 134 17.92 7.88 18.66
N ILE A 135 17.45 8.09 17.42
CA ILE A 135 18.31 8.04 16.24
C ILE A 135 19.12 9.34 16.17
N THR A 136 20.34 9.30 16.72
CA THR A 136 21.23 10.46 16.78
C THR A 136 22.04 10.65 15.50
N LYS A 137 22.65 11.83 15.36
CA LYS A 137 23.55 12.14 14.24
C LYS A 137 24.79 11.25 14.26
N GLU A 138 25.30 10.97 15.44
CA GLU A 138 26.46 10.09 15.67
C GLU A 138 26.13 8.66 15.23
N LEU A 139 24.94 8.16 15.57
CA LEU A 139 24.48 6.84 15.13
C LEU A 139 24.35 6.76 13.62
N ILE A 140 23.79 7.79 12.98
CA ILE A 140 23.72 7.87 11.51
C ILE A 140 25.11 7.80 10.89
N GLN A 141 26.06 8.59 11.40
CA GLN A 141 27.44 8.63 10.90
C GLN A 141 28.12 7.27 11.04
N GLU A 142 27.92 6.58 12.17
CA GLU A 142 28.44 5.23 12.38
C GLU A 142 27.85 4.23 11.38
N GLN A 143 26.53 4.21 11.22
CA GLN A 143 25.84 3.25 10.35
C GLN A 143 26.10 3.46 8.85
N ILE A 144 26.56 4.65 8.46
CA ILE A 144 27.05 4.91 7.09
C ILE A 144 28.58 4.78 6.98
N ASN A 145 29.25 4.17 7.97
CA ASN A 145 30.69 3.94 8.01
C ASN A 145 31.54 5.21 7.89
N GLY A 146 31.06 6.34 8.42
CA GLY A 146 31.79 7.61 8.40
C GLY A 146 32.06 8.18 7.00
N VAL A 147 31.36 7.71 5.96
CA VAL A 147 31.55 8.22 4.58
C VAL A 147 31.18 9.70 4.44
N MET A 148 30.35 10.22 5.34
CA MET A 148 30.03 11.63 5.51
C MET A 148 29.39 11.87 6.88
N THR A 149 29.25 13.14 7.27
CA THR A 149 28.46 13.54 8.44
C THR A 149 26.95 13.38 8.16
N ALA A 150 26.13 13.26 9.21
CA ALA A 150 24.67 13.23 9.09
C ALA A 150 24.12 14.51 8.43
N GLU A 151 24.70 15.67 8.74
CA GLU A 151 24.39 16.95 8.10
C GLU A 151 24.71 16.95 6.60
N GLU A 152 25.88 16.44 6.20
CA GLU A 152 26.22 16.31 4.79
C GLU A 152 25.29 15.34 4.06
N ALA A 153 24.92 14.22 4.70
CA ALA A 153 23.96 13.27 4.15
C ALA A 153 22.60 13.92 3.94
N MET A 154 22.11 14.70 4.91
CA MET A 154 20.85 15.45 4.79
C MET A 154 20.93 16.53 3.70
N ALA A 155 22.01 17.32 3.68
CA ALA A 155 22.22 18.38 2.68
C ALA A 155 22.29 17.81 1.25
N LYS A 156 22.88 16.62 1.08
CA LYS A 156 22.94 15.88 -0.19
C LYS A 156 21.68 15.06 -0.47
N LYS A 157 20.62 15.20 0.32
CA LYS A 157 19.35 14.47 0.19
C LYS A 157 19.51 12.94 0.17
N LYS A 158 20.37 12.41 1.03
CA LYS A 158 20.70 10.97 1.11
C LYS A 158 20.04 10.23 2.25
N LEU A 159 19.28 10.90 3.10
CA LEU A 159 18.58 10.28 4.23
C LEU A 159 17.07 10.25 3.95
N PHE A 160 16.50 9.06 4.06
CA PHE A 160 15.07 8.80 3.82
C PHE A 160 14.49 8.01 4.98
N MET A 161 13.19 8.10 5.21
CA MET A 161 12.53 7.36 6.28
C MET A 161 11.14 6.87 5.92
N LEU A 162 10.75 5.75 6.52
CA LEU A 162 9.36 5.43 6.81
C LEU A 162 9.09 5.95 8.22
N ASP A 163 8.13 6.87 8.35
CA ASP A 163 7.75 7.44 9.65
C ASP A 163 6.29 7.11 9.97
N TYR A 164 6.13 6.09 10.81
CA TYR A 164 4.84 5.63 11.31
C TYR A 164 4.61 6.03 12.77
N HIS A 165 5.55 6.77 13.36
CA HIS A 165 5.56 7.05 14.78
C HIS A 165 4.33 7.83 15.21
N ASP A 166 4.13 9.02 14.65
CA ASP A 166 3.10 9.94 15.14
C ASP A 166 1.67 9.45 14.87
N LEU A 167 1.46 8.69 13.78
CA LEU A 167 0.14 8.14 13.48
C LEU A 167 -0.23 6.97 14.41
N TYR A 168 0.72 6.06 14.69
CA TYR A 168 0.43 4.84 15.44
C TYR A 168 0.63 4.97 16.95
N LEU A 169 1.52 5.85 17.42
CA LEU A 169 1.81 5.99 18.87
C LEU A 169 0.56 6.23 19.72
N PRO A 170 -0.43 7.05 19.31
CA PRO A 170 -1.71 7.22 20.02
C PRO A 170 -2.52 5.92 20.21
N PHE A 171 -2.27 4.92 19.37
CA PHE A 171 -3.00 3.66 19.35
C PHE A 171 -2.28 2.53 20.10
N VAL A 172 -1.00 2.68 20.42
CA VAL A 172 -0.17 1.62 21.01
C VAL A 172 -0.76 1.06 22.30
N ASN A 173 -1.08 1.92 23.27
CA ASN A 173 -1.57 1.48 24.57
C ASN A 173 -2.90 0.71 24.48
N LYS A 174 -3.82 1.13 23.61
CA LYS A 174 -5.13 0.50 23.48
C LYS A 174 -5.10 -0.77 22.64
N VAL A 175 -4.23 -0.85 21.62
CA VAL A 175 -4.02 -2.08 20.82
C VAL A 175 -3.35 -3.15 21.68
N ARG A 176 -2.36 -2.80 22.50
CA ARG A 176 -1.66 -3.76 23.36
C ARG A 176 -2.48 -4.29 24.55
N GLN A 177 -3.72 -3.82 24.72
CA GLN A 177 -4.70 -4.45 25.61
C GLN A 177 -5.44 -5.63 24.94
N LEU A 178 -5.33 -5.76 23.62
CA LEU A 178 -5.87 -6.89 22.88
C LEU A 178 -4.92 -8.09 22.98
N GLU A 179 -5.49 -9.29 23.02
CA GLU A 179 -4.69 -10.52 23.03
C GLU A 179 -4.16 -10.86 21.64
N GLY A 180 -2.99 -11.50 21.59
CA GLY A 180 -2.43 -12.04 20.35
C GLY A 180 -2.02 -10.98 19.33
N THR A 181 -1.78 -9.74 19.74
CA THR A 181 -1.30 -8.65 18.89
C THR A 181 -0.46 -7.64 19.67
N THR A 182 0.33 -6.85 18.96
CA THR A 182 1.02 -5.69 19.50
C THR A 182 1.19 -4.58 18.46
N LEU A 183 1.61 -3.41 18.94
CA LEU A 183 1.85 -2.22 18.14
C LEU A 183 2.97 -1.39 18.80
N TYR A 184 3.74 -0.67 17.98
CA TYR A 184 4.70 0.35 18.40
C TYR A 184 4.51 1.61 17.54
N GLY A 185 4.91 2.77 18.04
CA GLY A 185 5.29 3.88 17.16
C GLY A 185 6.67 3.54 16.57
N ALA A 186 6.86 3.74 15.26
CA ALA A 186 8.11 3.33 14.61
C ALA A 186 8.64 4.31 13.57
N ARG A 187 9.96 4.38 13.48
CA ARG A 187 10.69 5.04 12.38
C ARG A 187 11.72 4.07 11.83
N ALA A 188 11.79 3.94 10.51
CA ALA A 188 12.88 3.23 9.84
C ALA A 188 13.64 4.19 8.95
N LEU A 189 14.95 4.30 9.19
CA LEU A 189 15.84 5.23 8.50
C LEU A 189 16.64 4.49 7.43
N PHE A 190 16.82 5.13 6.28
CA PHE A 190 17.51 4.60 5.12
C PHE A 190 18.54 5.61 4.60
N PHE A 191 19.65 5.10 4.07
CA PHE A 191 20.69 5.86 3.41
C PHE A 191 20.76 5.53 1.92
N LEU A 192 20.81 6.55 1.06
CA LEU A 192 21.02 6.42 -0.38
C LEU A 192 22.50 6.26 -0.69
N ALA A 193 22.88 5.04 -1.02
CA ALA A 193 24.23 4.68 -1.39
C ALA A 193 24.65 5.32 -2.73
N GLY A 194 25.96 5.35 -3.01
CA GLY A 194 26.50 5.94 -4.23
C GLY A 194 26.09 5.19 -5.51
N ASP A 195 25.53 4.00 -5.38
CA ASP A 195 25.13 3.15 -6.48
C ASP A 195 23.63 3.26 -6.85
N GLY A 196 22.90 4.17 -6.20
CA GLY A 196 21.48 4.45 -6.44
C GLY A 196 20.51 3.60 -5.62
N THR A 197 20.99 2.73 -4.72
CA THR A 197 20.14 1.88 -3.88
C THR A 197 20.00 2.45 -2.46
N LEU A 198 18.88 2.16 -1.80
CA LEU A 198 18.71 2.47 -0.37
C LEU A 198 19.20 1.29 0.47
N ARG A 199 19.87 1.62 1.58
CA ARG A 199 20.18 0.69 2.66
C ARG A 199 19.44 1.11 3.93
N PRO A 200 18.75 0.21 4.64
CA PRO A 200 18.23 0.53 5.97
C PRO A 200 19.42 0.66 6.94
N ILE A 201 19.36 1.63 7.85
CA ILE A 201 20.45 1.94 8.78
C ILE A 201 20.01 1.96 10.24
N ALA A 202 18.73 2.21 10.53
CA ALA A 202 18.21 2.19 11.89
C ALA A 202 16.70 1.96 11.90
N ILE A 203 16.19 1.30 12.94
CA ILE A 203 14.77 1.20 13.27
C ILE A 203 14.59 1.61 14.72
N GLU A 204 13.79 2.64 14.96
CA GLU A 204 13.33 3.03 16.29
C GLU A 204 11.94 2.47 16.55
N LEU A 205 11.74 1.81 17.68
CA LEU A 205 10.43 1.37 18.17
C LEU A 205 10.13 2.02 19.52
N THR A 206 8.91 2.52 19.68
CA THR A 206 8.46 3.25 20.88
C THR A 206 7.13 2.71 21.40
N ARG A 207 7.08 2.44 22.71
CA ARG A 207 5.87 2.23 23.50
C ARG A 207 5.73 3.43 24.45
N PRO A 208 4.64 4.21 24.36
CA PRO A 208 4.44 5.34 25.26
C PRO A 208 4.22 4.85 26.69
N LYS A 209 4.43 5.74 27.67
CA LYS A 209 4.10 5.44 29.06
C LYS A 209 2.63 5.05 29.22
N SER A 210 2.35 4.19 30.17
CA SER A 210 0.98 3.84 30.60
C SER A 210 0.88 3.92 32.12
N ALA A 211 -0.31 3.74 32.68
CA ALA A 211 -0.52 3.79 34.13
C ALA A 211 0.36 2.78 34.90
N ASN A 212 0.71 1.65 34.26
CA ASN A 212 1.40 0.54 34.92
C ASN A 212 2.81 0.28 34.39
N MET A 213 3.22 0.94 33.31
CA MET A 213 4.51 0.69 32.66
C MET A 213 5.16 2.02 32.27
N PRO A 214 6.46 2.23 32.57
CA PRO A 214 7.20 3.41 32.11
C PRO A 214 7.25 3.43 30.58
N GLU A 215 7.63 4.55 29.97
CA GLU A 215 7.95 4.56 28.54
C GLU A 215 9.05 3.53 28.21
N TRP A 216 8.98 2.95 27.01
CA TRP A 216 10.06 2.16 26.43
C TRP A 216 10.33 2.62 25.00
N ARG A 217 11.59 2.84 24.67
CA ARG A 217 12.06 3.18 23.32
C ARG A 217 13.44 2.59 23.09
N GLU A 218 13.67 2.03 21.91
CA GLU A 218 14.95 1.38 21.56
C GLU A 218 15.22 1.54 20.06
N VAL A 219 16.51 1.69 19.71
CA VAL A 219 16.99 1.72 18.33
C VAL A 219 17.69 0.42 18.01
N PHE A 220 17.24 -0.24 16.96
CA PHE A 220 17.83 -1.43 16.38
C PHE A 220 18.59 -1.05 15.11
N MET A 221 19.75 -1.67 14.91
CA MET A 221 20.63 -1.41 13.77
C MET A 221 20.90 -2.71 13.03
N PRO A 222 21.16 -2.66 11.71
CA PRO A 222 21.70 -3.81 10.99
C PRO A 222 22.94 -4.33 11.70
N ALA A 223 23.16 -5.64 11.68
CA ALA A 223 24.36 -6.26 12.26
C ALA A 223 25.61 -6.04 11.38
N SER A 224 25.93 -4.78 11.13
CA SER A 224 27.12 -4.32 10.44
C SER A 224 27.76 -3.20 11.26
N GLY A 225 29.03 -3.32 11.61
CA GLY A 225 29.74 -2.32 12.41
C GLY A 225 30.44 -2.89 13.65
N HIS A 226 30.87 -2.01 14.55
CA HIS A 226 31.69 -2.37 15.72
C HIS A 226 30.88 -3.06 16.84
N GLU A 227 29.55 -2.90 16.85
CA GLU A 227 28.64 -3.53 17.82
C GLU A 227 27.85 -4.72 17.26
N ALA A 228 28.23 -5.23 16.09
CA ALA A 228 27.57 -6.37 15.47
C ALA A 228 27.62 -7.61 16.39
N SER A 229 26.45 -8.13 16.75
CA SER A 229 26.31 -9.32 17.57
C SER A 229 25.25 -10.26 17.00
N ILE A 230 25.35 -11.56 17.30
CA ILE A 230 24.35 -12.55 16.89
C ILE A 230 22.97 -12.19 17.45
N THR A 231 22.92 -11.75 18.71
CA THR A 231 21.71 -11.25 19.37
C THR A 231 21.13 -10.05 18.62
N GLY A 232 21.97 -9.07 18.29
CA GLY A 232 21.58 -7.88 17.53
C GLY A 232 21.03 -8.21 16.14
N SER A 233 21.59 -9.19 15.43
CA SER A 233 21.06 -9.66 14.15
C SER A 233 19.62 -10.16 14.24
N TRP A 234 19.29 -10.92 15.30
CA TRP A 234 17.93 -11.41 15.50
C TRP A 234 16.97 -10.30 15.96
N GLN A 235 17.43 -9.39 16.82
CA GLN A 235 16.64 -8.20 17.21
C GLN A 235 16.35 -7.30 16.01
N TRP A 236 17.31 -7.13 15.10
CA TRP A 236 17.13 -6.41 13.84
C TRP A 236 16.02 -7.04 12.97
N GLN A 237 16.01 -8.36 12.83
CA GLN A 237 14.97 -9.05 12.04
C GLN A 237 13.58 -8.93 12.69
N LEU A 238 13.49 -9.00 14.02
CA LEU A 238 12.25 -8.71 14.75
C LEU A 238 11.81 -7.24 14.55
N ALA A 239 12.73 -6.28 14.64
CA ALA A 239 12.43 -4.87 14.42
C ALA A 239 11.93 -4.61 12.99
N LYS A 240 12.54 -5.24 11.98
CA LYS A 240 12.03 -5.23 10.59
C LYS A 240 10.63 -5.80 10.49
N ALA A 241 10.34 -6.94 11.13
CA ALA A 241 9.00 -7.53 11.12
C ALA A 241 7.96 -6.58 11.73
N HIS A 242 8.29 -5.85 12.81
CA HIS A 242 7.42 -4.83 13.39
C HIS A 242 7.17 -3.64 12.44
N VAL A 243 8.20 -3.10 11.82
CA VAL A 243 8.05 -2.00 10.85
C VAL A 243 7.28 -2.44 9.61
N LEU A 244 7.59 -3.60 9.06
CA LEU A 244 6.87 -4.18 7.92
C LEU A 244 5.40 -4.44 8.24
N CYS A 245 5.09 -4.80 9.49
CA CYS A 245 3.73 -4.92 9.97
C CYS A 245 2.99 -3.59 10.02
N LEU A 246 3.64 -2.54 10.55
CA LEU A 246 3.08 -1.18 10.54
C LEU A 246 2.89 -0.67 9.11
N ASP A 247 3.86 -0.91 8.23
CA ASP A 247 3.80 -0.56 6.81
C ASP A 247 2.67 -1.30 6.09
N THR A 248 2.44 -2.57 6.41
CA THR A 248 1.34 -3.39 5.87
C THR A 248 -0.03 -2.93 6.38
N GLY A 249 -0.13 -2.55 7.65
CA GLY A 249 -1.33 -1.92 8.20
C GLY A 249 -1.61 -0.55 7.57
N TYR A 250 -0.57 0.27 7.39
CA TYR A 250 -0.70 1.60 6.79
C TYR A 250 -1.07 1.49 5.32
N HIS A 251 -0.42 0.59 4.59
CA HIS A 251 -0.77 0.24 3.22
C HIS A 251 -2.26 -0.06 3.09
N GLN A 252 -2.78 -1.02 3.86
CA GLN A 252 -4.16 -1.46 3.71
C GLN A 252 -5.16 -0.39 4.16
N LEU A 253 -4.93 0.23 5.31
CA LEU A 253 -5.90 1.14 5.93
C LEU A 253 -5.85 2.56 5.34
N VAL A 254 -4.69 2.99 4.84
CA VAL A 254 -4.43 4.37 4.41
C VAL A 254 -4.13 4.43 2.92
N SER A 255 -3.03 3.84 2.45
CA SER A 255 -2.60 3.95 1.05
C SER A 255 -3.63 3.35 0.07
N HIS A 256 -4.25 2.25 0.47
CA HIS A 256 -5.24 1.50 -0.28
C HIS A 256 -6.66 1.95 0.10
N TRP A 257 -7.21 1.49 1.23
CA TRP A 257 -8.62 1.73 1.60
C TRP A 257 -9.01 3.22 1.65
N LEU A 258 -8.28 4.04 2.41
CA LEU A 258 -8.65 5.44 2.59
C LEU A 258 -8.43 6.24 1.30
N ARG A 259 -7.20 6.28 0.81
CA ARG A 259 -6.77 7.19 -0.27
C ARG A 259 -7.36 6.83 -1.64
N THR A 260 -7.81 5.58 -1.82
CA THR A 260 -8.48 5.15 -3.05
C THR A 260 -9.99 4.94 -2.80
N HIS A 261 -10.40 3.77 -2.28
CA HIS A 261 -11.79 3.38 -2.09
C HIS A 261 -12.64 4.46 -1.43
N CYS A 262 -12.27 4.91 -0.22
CA CYS A 262 -13.09 5.84 0.56
C CYS A 262 -13.14 7.22 -0.07
N CYS A 263 -12.00 7.76 -0.51
CA CYS A 263 -11.95 9.13 -1.01
C CYS A 263 -12.54 9.26 -2.42
N VAL A 264 -12.61 8.18 -3.20
CA VAL A 264 -13.23 8.21 -4.53
C VAL A 264 -14.76 8.09 -4.48
N GLU A 265 -15.32 7.31 -3.54
CA GLU A 265 -16.79 7.08 -3.46
C GLU A 265 -17.63 8.37 -3.42
N PRO A 266 -17.25 9.45 -2.69
CA PRO A 266 -17.95 10.73 -2.71
C PRO A 266 -18.02 11.40 -4.09
N TYR A 267 -16.98 11.29 -4.92
CA TYR A 267 -16.97 11.86 -6.26
C TYR A 267 -18.04 11.22 -7.14
N ILE A 268 -18.22 9.90 -6.99
CA ILE A 268 -19.18 9.08 -7.72
C ILE A 268 -20.61 9.46 -7.33
N ILE A 269 -20.88 9.54 -6.03
CA ILE A 269 -22.20 9.88 -5.50
C ILE A 269 -22.60 11.28 -5.97
N ALA A 270 -21.72 12.26 -5.82
CA ALA A 270 -21.99 13.63 -6.25
C ALA A 270 -22.16 13.72 -7.78
N ALA A 271 -21.34 13.02 -8.57
CA ALA A 271 -21.44 13.03 -10.04
C ALA A 271 -22.80 12.49 -10.50
N ASN A 272 -23.28 11.39 -9.93
CA ASN A 272 -24.60 10.82 -10.25
C ASN A 272 -25.78 11.71 -9.79
N ARG A 273 -25.56 12.60 -8.82
CA ARG A 273 -26.60 13.49 -8.28
C ARG A 273 -26.65 14.85 -8.97
N GLN A 274 -25.51 15.34 -9.45
CA GLN A 274 -25.36 16.72 -9.91
C GLN A 274 -25.05 16.86 -11.40
N LEU A 275 -24.50 15.81 -12.04
CA LEU A 275 -24.18 15.84 -13.47
C LEU A 275 -25.17 14.95 -14.25
N SER A 276 -25.73 15.48 -15.32
CA SER A 276 -26.50 14.70 -16.28
C SER A 276 -25.65 13.60 -16.93
N GLN A 277 -26.26 12.46 -17.32
CA GLN A 277 -25.57 11.43 -18.11
C GLN A 277 -25.06 11.94 -19.47
N MET A 278 -25.60 13.08 -19.94
CA MET A 278 -25.14 13.75 -21.15
C MET A 278 -24.00 14.74 -20.88
N HIS A 279 -23.76 15.12 -19.63
CA HIS A 279 -22.75 16.09 -19.24
C HIS A 279 -21.35 15.59 -19.63
N PRO A 280 -20.50 16.41 -20.29
CA PRO A 280 -19.19 15.97 -20.77
C PRO A 280 -18.30 15.46 -19.63
N ILE A 281 -18.30 16.14 -18.48
CA ILE A 281 -17.52 15.69 -17.30
C ILE A 281 -18.04 14.38 -16.70
N TYR A 282 -19.36 14.14 -16.71
CA TYR A 282 -19.89 12.83 -16.30
C TYR A 282 -19.37 11.74 -17.23
N ARG A 283 -19.46 11.94 -18.55
CA ARG A 283 -18.98 10.97 -19.54
C ARG A 283 -17.49 10.71 -19.43
N LEU A 284 -16.69 11.75 -19.15
CA LEU A 284 -15.24 11.61 -18.93
C LEU A 284 -14.93 10.71 -17.72
N LEU A 285 -15.59 10.96 -16.57
CA LEU A 285 -15.26 10.29 -15.31
C LEU A 285 -15.98 8.95 -15.10
N HIS A 286 -17.11 8.73 -15.78
CA HIS A 286 -17.94 7.55 -15.58
C HIS A 286 -17.18 6.21 -15.71
N PRO A 287 -16.28 6.02 -16.69
CA PRO A 287 -15.45 4.80 -16.74
C PRO A 287 -14.61 4.60 -15.47
N SER A 288 -14.09 5.68 -14.88
CA SER A 288 -13.32 5.63 -13.63
C SER A 288 -14.14 5.36 -12.37
N PHE A 289 -15.47 5.29 -12.48
CA PHE A 289 -16.36 5.03 -11.35
C PHE A 289 -16.91 3.60 -11.32
N ARG A 290 -16.53 2.79 -12.31
CA ARG A 290 -17.04 1.43 -12.50
C ARG A 290 -16.78 0.56 -11.28
N PHE A 291 -17.86 0.01 -10.71
CA PHE A 291 -17.90 -0.92 -9.57
C PHE A 291 -17.37 -0.44 -8.21
N THR A 292 -16.79 0.76 -8.10
CA THR A 292 -16.23 1.26 -6.83
C THR A 292 -17.24 1.28 -5.68
N MET A 293 -18.46 1.75 -5.92
CA MET A 293 -19.51 1.74 -4.88
C MET A 293 -19.93 0.31 -4.47
N GLU A 294 -19.96 -0.63 -5.43
CA GLU A 294 -20.35 -2.02 -5.17
C GLU A 294 -19.28 -2.71 -4.31
N ILE A 295 -18.00 -2.60 -4.68
CA ILE A 295 -16.94 -3.20 -3.89
C ILE A 295 -16.82 -2.55 -2.51
N ASN A 296 -16.96 -1.23 -2.41
CA ASN A 296 -16.94 -0.56 -1.10
C ASN A 296 -18.10 -1.01 -0.20
N ALA A 297 -19.29 -1.21 -0.76
CA ALA A 297 -20.43 -1.75 -0.01
C ALA A 297 -20.16 -3.18 0.48
N GLN A 298 -19.50 -4.02 -0.32
CA GLN A 298 -19.10 -5.37 0.08
C GLN A 298 -18.00 -5.34 1.14
N ALA A 299 -17.00 -4.46 1.00
CA ALA A 299 -15.94 -4.27 1.98
C ALA A 299 -16.52 -3.86 3.34
N ARG A 300 -17.42 -2.87 3.37
CA ARG A 300 -18.15 -2.47 4.59
C ARG A 300 -18.92 -3.61 5.26
N LYS A 301 -19.32 -4.62 4.51
CA LYS A 301 -20.13 -5.74 4.98
C LYS A 301 -19.31 -6.95 5.44
N LEU A 302 -18.16 -7.20 4.79
CA LEU A 302 -17.43 -8.47 4.91
C LEU A 302 -15.95 -8.30 5.29
N LEU A 303 -15.35 -7.14 5.01
CA LEU A 303 -13.91 -6.91 5.14
C LEU A 303 -13.57 -6.06 6.37
N ILE A 304 -14.15 -4.86 6.45
CA ILE A 304 -13.82 -3.83 7.46
C ILE A 304 -14.88 -3.68 8.55
N ASN A 305 -15.92 -4.50 8.53
CA ASN A 305 -16.93 -4.51 9.59
C ASN A 305 -16.29 -4.97 10.91
N ALA A 306 -16.98 -4.70 12.03
CA ALA A 306 -16.64 -5.25 13.32
C ALA A 306 -16.50 -6.77 13.24
N ASP A 307 -15.41 -7.31 13.80
CA ASP A 307 -15.02 -8.73 13.72
C ASP A 307 -14.79 -9.26 12.30
N GLY A 308 -14.67 -8.37 11.30
CA GLY A 308 -14.36 -8.71 9.92
C GLY A 308 -12.93 -9.19 9.73
N ILE A 309 -12.57 -9.41 8.47
CA ILE A 309 -11.25 -9.94 8.10
C ILE A 309 -10.13 -9.00 8.55
N ILE A 310 -10.25 -7.69 8.32
CA ILE A 310 -9.20 -6.73 8.72
C ILE A 310 -9.01 -6.72 10.24
N GLU A 311 -10.10 -6.62 11.02
CA GLU A 311 -10.01 -6.59 12.48
C GLU A 311 -9.46 -7.90 13.09
N SER A 312 -9.61 -9.03 12.41
CA SER A 312 -9.14 -10.34 12.91
C SER A 312 -7.73 -10.71 12.47
N THR A 313 -7.15 -10.00 11.49
CA THR A 313 -5.87 -10.39 10.86
C THR A 313 -4.81 -9.30 10.81
N PHE A 314 -5.12 -8.05 11.22
CA PHE A 314 -4.18 -6.94 11.27
C PHE A 314 -3.94 -6.44 12.70
N SER A 315 -2.72 -5.97 12.99
CA SER A 315 -2.32 -5.56 14.35
C SER A 315 -3.27 -4.59 15.05
N PRO A 316 -3.83 -3.56 14.38
CA PRO A 316 -4.72 -2.63 15.07
C PRO A 316 -6.03 -3.25 15.59
N GLY A 317 -6.40 -4.43 15.09
CA GLY A 317 -7.64 -5.11 15.44
C GLY A 317 -8.86 -4.20 15.27
N LYS A 318 -9.71 -4.13 16.31
CA LYS A 318 -10.90 -3.26 16.34
C LYS A 318 -10.64 -1.75 16.20
N TYR A 319 -9.38 -1.30 16.27
CA TYR A 319 -9.02 0.10 16.09
C TYR A 319 -8.61 0.45 14.65
N SER A 320 -8.66 -0.52 13.73
CA SER A 320 -8.24 -0.36 12.33
C SER A 320 -8.90 0.82 11.62
N MET A 321 -10.23 0.93 11.68
CA MET A 321 -10.96 2.02 11.03
C MET A 321 -10.76 3.37 11.73
N GLU A 322 -10.49 3.37 13.04
CA GLU A 322 -10.16 4.59 13.78
C GLU A 322 -8.79 5.15 13.36
N ILE A 323 -7.80 4.28 13.07
CA ILE A 323 -6.51 4.70 12.50
C ILE A 323 -6.70 5.30 11.11
N SER A 324 -7.51 4.66 10.26
CA SER A 324 -7.84 5.19 8.92
C SER A 324 -8.49 6.57 9.02
N SER A 325 -9.42 6.77 9.97
CA SER A 325 -10.03 8.07 10.24
C SER A 325 -9.03 9.12 10.74
N ALA A 326 -8.11 8.74 11.64
CA ALA A 326 -7.04 9.65 12.09
C ALA A 326 -6.11 10.05 10.94
N ALA A 327 -5.73 9.10 10.06
CA ALA A 327 -4.95 9.40 8.86
C ALA A 327 -5.70 10.33 7.90
N TYR A 328 -7.02 10.20 7.76
CA TYR A 328 -7.84 11.15 7.00
C TYR A 328 -7.75 12.55 7.58
N ALA A 329 -7.93 12.69 8.89
CA ALA A 329 -7.86 13.98 9.58
C ALA A 329 -6.49 14.65 9.40
N GLU A 330 -5.41 13.93 9.66
CA GLU A 330 -4.07 14.49 9.79
C GLU A 330 -3.27 14.55 8.47
N GLN A 331 -3.54 13.64 7.52
CA GLN A 331 -2.64 13.41 6.38
C GLN A 331 -3.29 13.61 5.01
N TRP A 332 -4.59 13.33 4.87
CA TRP A 332 -5.26 13.38 3.57
C TRP A 332 -5.59 14.80 3.13
N ARG A 333 -5.25 15.12 1.87
CA ARG A 333 -5.59 16.37 1.18
C ARG A 333 -5.72 16.11 -0.32
N PHE A 334 -6.78 16.60 -0.93
CA PHE A 334 -7.04 16.42 -2.36
C PHE A 334 -5.89 16.94 -3.24
N ASP A 335 -5.35 18.13 -2.93
CA ASP A 335 -4.27 18.76 -3.69
C ASP A 335 -2.95 17.96 -3.67
N LYS A 336 -2.83 16.98 -2.76
CA LYS A 336 -1.66 16.11 -2.61
C LYS A 336 -1.87 14.68 -3.06
N GLU A 337 -3.04 14.35 -3.63
CA GLU A 337 -3.28 13.05 -4.27
C GLU A 337 -2.81 13.00 -5.74
N ALA A 338 -2.53 14.15 -6.35
CA ALA A 338 -1.83 14.22 -7.63
C ALA A 338 -0.40 13.68 -7.47
N LEU A 339 0.03 12.74 -8.31
CA LEU A 339 1.35 12.10 -8.17
C LEU A 339 2.53 13.10 -8.08
N PRO A 340 2.64 14.12 -8.96
CA PRO A 340 3.67 15.16 -8.81
C PRO A 340 3.69 15.82 -7.44
N GLU A 341 2.51 16.15 -6.91
CA GLU A 341 2.35 16.87 -5.66
C GLU A 341 2.62 15.97 -4.45
N ASP A 342 2.27 14.68 -4.53
CA ASP A 342 2.63 13.66 -3.55
C ASP A 342 4.16 13.48 -3.45
N LEU A 343 4.83 13.35 -4.60
CA LEU A 343 6.29 13.19 -4.66
C LEU A 343 7.00 14.41 -4.07
N ILE A 344 6.58 15.62 -4.43
CA ILE A 344 7.14 16.87 -3.86
C ILE A 344 6.86 16.94 -2.36
N ARG A 345 5.62 16.65 -1.93
CA ARG A 345 5.24 16.67 -0.51
C ARG A 345 6.16 15.79 0.32
N ARG A 346 6.45 14.57 -0.13
CA ARG A 346 7.35 13.62 0.54
C ARG A 346 8.84 13.95 0.36
N GLY A 347 9.19 14.93 -0.47
CA GLY A 347 10.58 15.28 -0.77
C GLY A 347 11.25 14.31 -1.74
N MET A 348 10.47 13.50 -2.44
CA MET A 348 10.94 12.55 -3.44
C MET A 348 11.14 13.18 -4.81
N ALA A 349 10.68 14.40 -5.01
CA ALA A 349 10.93 15.20 -6.21
C ALA A 349 11.03 16.68 -5.88
N VAL A 350 11.70 17.44 -6.76
CA VAL A 350 11.63 18.91 -6.81
C VAL A 350 11.20 19.35 -8.19
N ARG A 351 10.49 20.48 -8.26
CA ARG A 351 10.09 21.09 -9.53
C ARG A 351 11.19 22.02 -10.01
N GLY A 352 11.76 21.74 -11.18
CA GLY A 352 12.73 22.59 -11.85
C GLY A 352 12.10 23.85 -12.45
N GLU A 353 12.93 24.77 -12.93
CA GLU A 353 12.48 26.01 -13.57
C GLU A 353 11.68 25.78 -14.85
N ASP A 354 11.96 24.68 -15.56
CA ASP A 354 11.23 24.25 -16.76
C ASP A 354 9.91 23.52 -16.45
N GLY A 355 9.54 23.42 -15.17
CA GLY A 355 8.35 22.74 -14.69
C GLY A 355 8.47 21.21 -14.58
N LYS A 356 9.60 20.62 -15.02
CA LYS A 356 9.82 19.17 -14.90
C LYS A 356 10.18 18.79 -13.48
N LEU A 357 9.89 17.55 -13.13
CA LEU A 357 10.30 16.99 -11.85
C LEU A 357 11.67 16.34 -11.94
N GLU A 358 12.52 16.66 -10.99
CA GLU A 358 13.77 15.95 -10.72
C GLU A 358 13.56 15.08 -9.48
N LEU A 359 13.75 13.76 -9.61
CA LEU A 359 13.55 12.82 -8.52
C LEU A 359 14.76 12.83 -7.57
N ALA A 360 14.48 12.74 -6.27
CA ALA A 360 15.53 12.57 -5.24
C ALA A 360 16.21 11.20 -5.33
N ILE A 361 15.51 10.20 -5.88
CA ILE A 361 16.03 8.88 -6.21
C ILE A 361 15.71 8.64 -7.67
N GLU A 362 16.75 8.59 -8.52
CA GLU A 362 16.60 8.52 -9.97
C GLU A 362 15.85 7.26 -10.44
N ASP A 363 16.29 6.09 -9.96
CA ASP A 363 15.63 4.81 -10.22
C ASP A 363 14.62 4.49 -9.11
N TYR A 364 13.53 5.26 -9.06
CA TYR A 364 12.38 5.01 -8.18
C TYR A 364 11.22 4.46 -9.03
N PRO A 365 10.99 3.13 -9.04
CA PRO A 365 10.10 2.52 -10.03
C PRO A 365 8.67 3.05 -10.07
N TYR A 366 8.01 3.16 -8.91
CA TYR A 366 6.68 3.76 -8.81
C TYR A 366 6.63 5.19 -9.37
N ALA A 367 7.62 6.03 -9.04
CA ALA A 367 7.65 7.42 -9.48
C ALA A 367 7.96 7.54 -10.99
N ASN A 368 8.95 6.80 -11.50
CA ASN A 368 9.32 6.84 -12.91
C ASN A 368 8.14 6.43 -13.80
N ASP A 369 7.53 5.28 -13.49
CA ASP A 369 6.47 4.70 -14.31
C ASP A 369 5.17 5.50 -14.12
N GLY A 370 4.87 5.90 -12.88
CA GLY A 370 3.69 6.67 -12.54
C GLY A 370 3.65 8.05 -13.17
N LEU A 371 4.79 8.76 -13.27
CA LEU A 371 4.82 10.09 -13.89
C LEU A 371 4.48 10.01 -15.39
N LEU A 372 4.90 8.95 -16.08
CA LEU A 372 4.52 8.74 -17.48
C LEU A 372 3.00 8.55 -17.62
N VAL A 373 2.39 7.75 -16.76
CA VAL A 373 0.94 7.48 -16.76
C VAL A 373 0.16 8.73 -16.36
N TRP A 374 0.62 9.45 -15.31
CA TRP A 374 0.05 10.72 -14.88
C TRP A 374 0.01 11.74 -16.02
N ASP A 375 1.13 11.93 -16.73
CA ASP A 375 1.19 12.88 -17.83
C ASP A 375 0.28 12.50 -19.00
N ALA A 376 0.08 11.20 -19.25
CA ALA A 376 -0.87 10.72 -20.25
C ALA A 376 -2.32 11.02 -19.85
N ILE A 377 -2.69 10.76 -18.59
CA ILE A 377 -4.01 11.09 -18.03
C ILE A 377 -4.25 12.60 -18.06
N LYS A 378 -3.23 13.39 -17.69
CA LYS A 378 -3.32 14.86 -17.66
C LYS A 378 -3.48 15.45 -19.05
N GLN A 379 -2.76 14.94 -20.03
CA GLN A 379 -2.93 15.34 -21.42
C GLN A 379 -4.34 15.00 -21.92
N TRP A 380 -4.81 13.78 -21.70
CA TRP A 380 -6.17 13.37 -22.06
C TRP A 380 -7.25 14.28 -21.44
N ALA A 381 -7.15 14.57 -20.15
CA ALA A 381 -8.05 15.51 -19.48
C ALA A 381 -7.99 16.91 -20.11
N SER A 382 -6.78 17.38 -20.45
CA SER A 382 -6.55 18.67 -21.08
C SER A 382 -7.23 18.77 -22.44
N ASP A 383 -7.04 17.78 -23.32
CA ASP A 383 -7.63 17.79 -24.67
C ASP A 383 -9.16 17.71 -24.62
N TYR A 384 -9.69 16.92 -23.67
CA TYR A 384 -11.13 16.82 -23.44
C TYR A 384 -11.72 18.15 -22.92
N VAL A 385 -11.11 18.74 -21.90
CA VAL A 385 -11.57 20.00 -21.30
C VAL A 385 -11.46 21.14 -22.31
N ALA A 386 -10.35 21.24 -23.06
CA ALA A 386 -10.18 22.29 -24.07
C ALA A 386 -11.24 22.24 -25.18
N TYR A 387 -11.79 21.05 -25.48
CA TYR A 387 -12.85 20.90 -26.46
C TYR A 387 -14.22 21.35 -25.94
N TYR A 388 -14.59 20.97 -24.70
CA TYR A 388 -15.92 21.28 -24.13
C TYR A 388 -15.99 22.62 -23.41
N TYR A 389 -14.86 23.12 -22.91
CA TYR A 389 -14.74 24.39 -22.19
C TYR A 389 -13.67 25.28 -22.83
N PRO A 390 -13.94 25.94 -23.97
CA PRO A 390 -12.98 26.80 -24.66
C PRO A 390 -12.48 27.99 -23.83
N CYS A 391 -13.24 28.46 -22.84
CA CYS A 391 -12.82 29.53 -21.95
C CYS A 391 -13.26 29.33 -20.50
N ALA A 392 -12.68 30.12 -19.60
CA ALA A 392 -12.96 30.06 -18.15
C ALA A 392 -14.45 30.31 -17.82
N ALA A 393 -15.13 31.18 -18.58
CA ALA A 393 -16.55 31.46 -18.36
C ALA A 393 -17.42 30.22 -18.56
N ASP A 394 -17.07 29.34 -19.51
CA ASP A 394 -17.81 28.10 -19.74
C ASP A 394 -17.74 27.17 -18.51
N ILE A 395 -16.69 27.29 -17.68
CA ILE A 395 -16.50 26.51 -16.45
C ILE A 395 -17.24 27.16 -15.27
N THR A 396 -17.11 28.48 -15.11
CA THR A 396 -17.76 29.20 -14.00
C THR A 396 -19.27 29.25 -14.13
N ASP A 397 -19.78 29.26 -15.36
CA ASP A 397 -21.22 29.36 -15.65
C ASP A 397 -21.90 27.98 -15.74
N ASP A 398 -21.13 26.89 -15.72
CA ASP A 398 -21.64 25.51 -15.72
C ASP A 398 -22.21 25.15 -14.33
N VAL A 399 -23.52 25.31 -14.20
CA VAL A 399 -24.24 25.08 -12.94
C VAL A 399 -24.19 23.63 -12.45
N GLU A 400 -24.12 22.64 -13.35
CA GLU A 400 -24.02 21.22 -12.97
C GLU A 400 -22.62 20.93 -12.43
N LEU A 401 -21.57 21.38 -13.13
CA LEU A 401 -20.19 21.24 -12.70
C LEU A 401 -19.92 21.91 -11.35
N GLN A 402 -20.39 23.16 -11.17
CA GLN A 402 -20.23 23.88 -9.90
C GLN A 402 -21.01 23.21 -8.75
N ALA A 403 -22.21 22.71 -9.01
CA ALA A 403 -23.00 21.98 -8.02
C ALA A 403 -22.35 20.65 -7.62
N TRP A 404 -21.81 19.90 -8.60
CA TRP A 404 -21.06 18.67 -8.36
C TRP A 404 -19.88 18.91 -7.43
N TRP A 405 -19.00 19.85 -7.77
CA TRP A 405 -17.80 20.09 -6.99
C TRP A 405 -18.10 20.65 -5.59
N LYS A 406 -19.13 21.49 -5.48
CA LYS A 406 -19.63 21.96 -4.19
C LYS A 406 -20.14 20.80 -3.34
N GLU A 407 -20.88 19.85 -3.90
CA GLU A 407 -21.40 18.70 -3.14
C GLU A 407 -20.28 17.75 -2.71
N VAL A 408 -19.30 17.48 -3.59
CA VAL A 408 -18.08 16.72 -3.23
C VAL A 408 -17.44 17.30 -1.97
N ARG A 409 -17.24 18.62 -1.92
CA ARG A 409 -16.59 19.27 -0.78
C ARG A 409 -17.47 19.34 0.48
N THR A 410 -18.72 19.79 0.33
CA THR A 410 -19.57 20.15 1.48
C THR A 410 -20.43 19.00 2.02
N LYS A 411 -20.54 17.90 1.28
CA LYS A 411 -21.28 16.69 1.68
C LYS A 411 -20.43 15.44 1.62
N GLY A 412 -19.65 15.29 0.54
CA GLY A 412 -18.77 14.14 0.36
C GLY A 412 -17.61 14.10 1.36
N HIS A 413 -16.88 15.21 1.45
CA HIS A 413 -15.75 15.43 2.34
C HIS A 413 -16.04 16.55 3.35
N ALA A 414 -17.22 16.51 3.96
CA ALA A 414 -17.74 17.59 4.80
C ALA A 414 -16.81 17.98 5.97
N ASP A 415 -16.08 17.00 6.53
CA ASP A 415 -15.12 17.21 7.62
C ASP A 415 -13.92 18.08 7.21
N LYS A 416 -13.70 18.27 5.91
CA LYS A 416 -12.63 19.08 5.33
C LYS A 416 -13.15 20.19 4.41
N GLN A 417 -14.44 20.53 4.46
CA GLN A 417 -15.07 21.45 3.49
C GLN A 417 -14.43 22.85 3.44
N ASP A 418 -13.94 23.33 4.58
CA ASP A 418 -13.38 24.69 4.78
C ASP A 418 -11.88 24.79 4.50
N GLU A 419 -11.26 23.68 4.12
CA GLU A 419 -9.83 23.63 3.82
C GLU A 419 -9.47 24.46 2.57
N LEU A 420 -8.46 25.32 2.69
CA LEU A 420 -8.10 26.28 1.64
C LEU A 420 -7.44 25.64 0.41
N TRP A 421 -7.02 24.39 0.51
CA TRP A 421 -6.34 23.68 -0.57
C TRP A 421 -7.29 23.03 -1.56
N TRP A 422 -8.61 23.09 -1.35
CA TRP A 422 -9.58 22.65 -2.35
C TRP A 422 -9.45 23.50 -3.63
N PRO A 423 -9.29 22.87 -4.81
CA PRO A 423 -9.32 23.58 -6.07
C PRO A 423 -10.59 24.41 -6.26
N HIS A 424 -10.43 25.63 -6.80
CA HIS A 424 -11.51 26.42 -7.36
C HIS A 424 -11.66 26.03 -8.82
N LEU A 425 -12.84 25.53 -9.23
CA LEU A 425 -13.08 25.19 -10.64
C LEU A 425 -13.48 26.44 -11.41
N ASP A 426 -12.51 27.30 -11.71
CA ASP A 426 -12.73 28.61 -12.35
C ASP A 426 -11.93 28.78 -13.65
N CYS A 427 -11.09 27.81 -14.00
CA CYS A 427 -10.28 27.85 -15.22
C CYS A 427 -9.91 26.44 -15.68
N ASN A 428 -9.50 26.32 -16.95
CA ASN A 428 -9.12 25.04 -17.55
C ASN A 428 -8.04 24.31 -16.75
N GLU A 429 -7.03 25.02 -16.24
CA GLU A 429 -5.94 24.41 -15.46
C GLU A 429 -6.46 23.73 -14.19
N SER A 430 -7.30 24.43 -13.42
CA SER A 430 -7.89 23.89 -12.19
C SER A 430 -8.80 22.69 -12.44
N LEU A 431 -9.60 22.73 -13.51
CA LEU A 431 -10.50 21.65 -13.91
C LEU A 431 -9.70 20.43 -14.40
N VAL A 432 -8.73 20.64 -15.28
CA VAL A 432 -7.83 19.57 -15.76
C VAL A 432 -7.12 18.92 -14.57
N GLN A 433 -6.50 19.70 -13.69
CA GLN A 433 -5.80 19.16 -12.53
C GLN A 433 -6.72 18.34 -11.61
N THR A 434 -7.95 18.81 -11.39
CA THR A 434 -8.96 18.11 -10.57
C THR A 434 -9.37 16.78 -11.22
N LEU A 435 -9.71 16.79 -12.50
CA LEU A 435 -10.14 15.60 -13.24
C LEU A 435 -9.00 14.57 -13.36
N SER A 436 -7.78 15.03 -13.65
CA SER A 436 -6.60 14.16 -13.70
C SER A 436 -6.31 13.51 -12.35
N THR A 437 -6.48 14.26 -11.25
CA THR A 437 -6.32 13.71 -9.90
C THR A 437 -7.33 12.60 -9.62
N ILE A 438 -8.61 12.82 -9.92
CA ILE A 438 -9.66 11.81 -9.75
C ILE A 438 -9.37 10.55 -10.60
N MET A 439 -9.07 10.74 -11.89
CA MET A 439 -8.76 9.62 -12.79
C MET A 439 -7.50 8.87 -12.34
N TRP A 440 -6.44 9.57 -11.92
CA TRP A 440 -5.21 8.98 -11.39
C TRP A 440 -5.48 8.11 -10.16
N VAL A 441 -6.20 8.64 -9.17
CA VAL A 441 -6.49 7.93 -7.93
C VAL A 441 -7.34 6.68 -8.21
N ALA A 442 -8.37 6.83 -9.04
CA ALA A 442 -9.27 5.73 -9.39
C ALA A 442 -8.61 4.64 -10.25
N SER A 443 -7.54 4.95 -10.97
CA SER A 443 -6.85 4.02 -11.87
C SER A 443 -5.47 3.64 -11.36
N ALA A 444 -4.45 4.40 -11.73
CA ALA A 444 -3.04 4.07 -11.57
C ALA A 444 -2.58 4.05 -10.10
N HIS A 445 -3.04 4.98 -9.25
CA HIS A 445 -2.74 4.92 -7.82
C HIS A 445 -3.28 3.61 -7.23
N HIS A 446 -4.56 3.33 -7.42
CA HIS A 446 -5.21 2.11 -6.95
C HIS A 446 -4.49 0.87 -7.48
N ALA A 447 -4.18 0.81 -8.78
CA ALA A 447 -3.47 -0.31 -9.37
C ALA A 447 -2.10 -0.55 -8.71
N ALA A 448 -1.35 0.52 -8.42
CA ALA A 448 -0.03 0.43 -7.79
C ALA A 448 -0.05 -0.17 -6.38
N VAL A 449 -1.13 0.03 -5.63
CA VAL A 449 -1.28 -0.44 -4.24
C VAL A 449 -2.18 -1.67 -4.11
N ASN A 450 -2.93 -2.06 -5.14
CA ASN A 450 -3.85 -3.18 -5.08
C ASN A 450 -3.25 -4.47 -5.67
N PHE A 451 -2.82 -4.46 -6.94
CA PHE A 451 -2.47 -5.72 -7.64
C PHE A 451 -1.11 -6.30 -7.24
N SER A 452 -0.37 -5.59 -6.39
CA SER A 452 0.89 -6.01 -5.75
C SER A 452 0.69 -6.70 -4.40
N GLN A 453 -0.55 -6.75 -3.88
CA GLN A 453 -0.87 -7.37 -2.59
C GLN A 453 -0.39 -8.80 -2.46
N TYR A 454 -0.80 -9.71 -3.35
CA TYR A 454 -0.36 -11.10 -3.32
C TYR A 454 1.09 -11.29 -3.81
N PRO A 455 1.55 -10.62 -4.89
CA PRO A 455 2.94 -10.74 -5.35
C PRO A 455 4.02 -10.41 -4.32
N PHE A 456 3.72 -9.58 -3.31
CA PHE A 456 4.66 -9.27 -2.22
C PHE A 456 4.20 -9.80 -0.87
N GLY A 457 2.90 -9.70 -0.58
CA GLY A 457 2.32 -10.07 0.72
C GLY A 457 1.72 -11.46 0.79
N GLY A 458 1.74 -12.22 -0.31
CA GLY A 458 1.49 -13.64 -0.27
C GLY A 458 2.43 -14.36 0.69
N TYR A 459 3.69 -13.88 0.86
CA TYR A 459 4.69 -14.54 1.71
C TYR A 459 4.70 -13.83 3.05
N VAL A 460 4.05 -14.44 4.03
CA VAL A 460 3.80 -13.81 5.33
C VAL A 460 5.06 -13.24 6.01
N PRO A 461 6.23 -13.91 6.01
CA PRO A 461 7.44 -13.32 6.58
C PRO A 461 7.91 -12.03 5.88
N ASN A 462 7.57 -11.84 4.60
CA ASN A 462 7.92 -10.65 3.82
C ASN A 462 7.03 -9.44 4.17
N ARG A 463 5.71 -9.67 4.30
CA ARG A 463 4.72 -8.63 4.63
C ARG A 463 3.76 -9.10 5.71
N PRO A 464 4.22 -9.22 6.98
CA PRO A 464 3.35 -9.66 8.05
C PRO A 464 2.22 -8.64 8.27
N SER A 465 0.96 -9.07 8.24
CA SER A 465 -0.19 -8.18 8.53
C SER A 465 -0.33 -7.87 10.03
N ILE A 466 0.22 -8.74 10.87
CA ILE A 466 0.16 -8.64 12.33
C ILE A 466 1.49 -9.05 12.97
N ALA A 467 1.86 -8.33 14.02
CA ALA A 467 2.91 -8.70 14.96
C ALA A 467 2.25 -9.12 16.28
N ARG A 468 2.54 -10.32 16.79
CA ARG A 468 1.81 -10.91 17.94
C ARG A 468 2.55 -10.86 19.27
N ILE A 469 3.85 -10.62 19.24
CA ILE A 469 4.69 -10.56 20.45
C ILE A 469 5.41 -9.22 20.53
N ASN A 470 5.70 -8.78 21.73
CA ASN A 470 6.49 -7.57 21.96
C ASN A 470 7.99 -7.83 21.69
N MET A 471 8.77 -6.77 21.52
CA MET A 471 10.22 -6.88 21.49
C MET A 471 10.72 -7.54 22.79
N PRO A 472 11.65 -8.52 22.72
CA PRO A 472 12.16 -9.20 23.90
C PRO A 472 12.69 -8.27 25.00
N SER A 473 13.31 -7.15 24.61
CA SER A 473 13.81 -6.13 25.54
C SER A 473 12.70 -5.31 26.22
N ASP A 474 11.55 -5.10 25.59
CA ASP A 474 10.35 -4.48 26.22
C ASP A 474 9.64 -5.47 27.16
N MET A 475 9.84 -6.79 26.97
CA MET A 475 9.35 -7.83 27.87
C MET A 475 10.25 -8.06 29.10
N GLY A 476 11.38 -7.37 29.17
CA GLY A 476 12.33 -7.48 30.29
C GLY A 476 13.16 -8.77 30.29
N PRO A 477 13.82 -9.10 31.42
CA PRO A 477 14.80 -10.18 31.49
C PRO A 477 14.24 -11.57 31.11
N ASP A 478 12.99 -11.86 31.46
CA ASP A 478 12.35 -13.14 31.10
C ASP A 478 12.09 -13.25 29.60
N GLY A 479 11.65 -12.16 28.96
CA GLY A 479 11.49 -12.10 27.50
C GLY A 479 12.82 -12.29 26.79
N MET A 480 13.88 -11.63 27.28
CA MET A 480 15.24 -11.83 26.76
C MET A 480 15.73 -13.27 26.96
N ARG A 481 15.45 -13.93 28.09
CA ARG A 481 15.83 -15.33 28.29
C ARG A 481 15.19 -16.25 27.24
N VAL A 482 13.88 -16.15 27.03
CA VAL A 482 13.16 -16.95 26.03
C VAL A 482 13.73 -16.70 24.63
N PHE A 483 14.01 -15.45 24.31
CA PHE A 483 14.63 -15.06 23.04
C PHE A 483 16.04 -15.62 22.86
N MET A 484 16.87 -15.63 23.90
CA MET A 484 18.22 -16.20 23.83
C MET A 484 18.21 -17.72 23.67
N GLU A 485 17.20 -18.40 24.19
CA GLU A 485 17.03 -19.86 24.05
C GLU A 485 16.53 -20.27 22.66
N ALA A 486 15.61 -19.51 22.05
CA ALA A 486 14.99 -19.86 20.78
C ALA A 486 14.58 -18.63 19.94
N PRO A 487 15.54 -17.87 19.37
CA PRO A 487 15.26 -16.60 18.70
C PRO A 487 14.46 -16.75 17.39
N ASP A 488 14.65 -17.86 16.67
CA ASP A 488 13.90 -18.22 15.48
C ASP A 488 12.43 -18.51 15.80
N LYS A 489 12.18 -19.22 16.91
CA LYS A 489 10.83 -19.47 17.41
C LYS A 489 10.14 -18.18 17.84
N VAL A 490 10.86 -17.27 18.49
CA VAL A 490 10.35 -15.93 18.82
C VAL A 490 9.97 -15.16 17.56
N LEU A 491 10.81 -15.18 16.51
CA LEU A 491 10.46 -14.56 15.22
C LEU A 491 9.18 -15.17 14.61
N LEU A 492 9.05 -16.50 14.60
CA LEU A 492 7.84 -17.19 14.12
C LEU A 492 6.59 -16.90 14.96
N ASP A 493 6.77 -16.70 16.27
CA ASP A 493 5.69 -16.30 17.17
C ASP A 493 5.28 -14.85 16.95
N ALA A 494 6.20 -13.98 16.49
CA ALA A 494 5.88 -12.60 16.12
C ALA A 494 5.00 -12.55 14.87
N PHE A 495 5.27 -13.39 13.87
CA PHE A 495 4.49 -13.44 12.62
C PHE A 495 3.03 -13.86 12.84
N PRO A 496 2.14 -13.58 11.86
CA PRO A 496 0.76 -14.08 11.88
C PRO A 496 0.68 -15.58 12.16
N SER A 497 -0.36 -15.98 12.89
CA SER A 497 -0.67 -17.39 13.13
C SER A 497 -1.00 -18.10 11.81
N GLN A 498 -0.99 -19.43 11.80
CA GLN A 498 -1.35 -20.21 10.61
C GLN A 498 -2.74 -19.84 10.08
N TYR A 499 -3.68 -19.59 11.00
CA TYR A 499 -5.02 -19.11 10.68
C TYR A 499 -5.01 -17.73 10.01
N GLN A 500 -4.32 -16.76 10.63
CA GLN A 500 -4.26 -15.39 10.12
C GLN A 500 -3.60 -15.36 8.74
N SER A 501 -2.52 -16.12 8.57
CA SER A 501 -1.82 -16.29 7.30
C SER A 501 -2.73 -16.82 6.19
N ALA A 502 -3.45 -17.92 6.44
CA ALA A 502 -4.34 -18.51 5.44
C ALA A 502 -5.45 -17.54 5.01
N MET A 503 -6.06 -16.86 5.98
CA MET A 503 -7.13 -15.88 5.71
C MET A 503 -6.63 -14.67 4.91
N VAL A 504 -5.48 -14.10 5.30
CA VAL A 504 -4.90 -12.97 4.59
C VAL A 504 -4.51 -13.38 3.18
N MET A 505 -3.78 -14.49 3.01
CA MET A 505 -3.33 -14.94 1.69
C MET A 505 -4.49 -15.18 0.72
N ALA A 506 -5.56 -15.84 1.17
CA ALA A 506 -6.75 -16.09 0.35
C ALA A 506 -7.41 -14.79 -0.13
N ILE A 507 -7.43 -13.77 0.72
CA ILE A 507 -8.00 -12.46 0.39
C ILE A 507 -7.06 -11.67 -0.53
N LEU A 508 -5.75 -11.65 -0.25
CA LEU A 508 -4.81 -10.95 -1.12
C LEU A 508 -4.79 -11.54 -2.53
N ASP A 509 -4.91 -12.87 -2.68
CA ASP A 509 -4.98 -13.54 -3.98
C ASP A 509 -6.21 -13.08 -4.79
N LEU A 510 -7.37 -13.04 -4.13
CA LEU A 510 -8.61 -12.54 -4.71
C LEU A 510 -8.49 -11.07 -5.13
N LEU A 511 -7.98 -10.21 -4.24
CA LEU A 511 -7.88 -8.78 -4.49
C LEU A 511 -6.81 -8.43 -5.54
N SER A 512 -5.82 -9.30 -5.74
CA SER A 512 -4.76 -9.11 -6.74
C SER A 512 -5.12 -9.63 -8.13
N SER A 513 -6.32 -10.19 -8.30
CA SER A 513 -6.76 -10.79 -9.55
C SER A 513 -7.55 -9.82 -10.42
N HIS A 514 -7.32 -9.86 -11.74
CA HIS A 514 -8.13 -9.12 -12.71
C HIS A 514 -9.33 -9.94 -13.19
N SER A 515 -10.52 -9.34 -13.19
CA SER A 515 -11.74 -9.95 -13.74
C SER A 515 -11.60 -10.23 -15.23
N SER A 516 -12.34 -11.23 -15.72
CA SER A 516 -12.36 -11.56 -17.15
C SER A 516 -12.89 -10.40 -18.02
N GLY A 517 -13.84 -9.62 -17.47
CA GLY A 517 -14.42 -8.42 -18.08
C GLY A 517 -13.87 -7.12 -17.49
N GLU A 518 -12.60 -7.07 -17.10
CA GLU A 518 -11.97 -5.83 -16.65
C GLU A 518 -11.82 -4.81 -17.79
N GLU A 519 -11.97 -3.52 -17.46
CA GLU A 519 -11.81 -2.39 -18.38
C GLU A 519 -10.54 -1.60 -18.03
N TYR A 520 -9.52 -1.70 -18.87
CA TYR A 520 -8.22 -1.06 -18.66
C TYR A 520 -8.17 0.37 -19.20
N LEU A 521 -7.36 1.20 -18.53
CA LEU A 521 -7.13 2.59 -18.88
C LEU A 521 -6.64 2.71 -20.33
N ALA A 522 -7.26 3.62 -21.09
CA ALA A 522 -7.07 3.83 -22.54
C ALA A 522 -7.42 2.63 -23.46
N MET A 523 -8.02 1.57 -22.91
CA MET A 523 -8.52 0.44 -23.70
C MET A 523 -10.04 0.47 -23.86
N TYR A 524 -10.77 0.84 -22.81
CA TYR A 524 -12.21 1.11 -22.89
C TYR A 524 -12.47 2.51 -23.44
N GLN A 525 -13.29 2.58 -24.49
CA GLN A 525 -13.69 3.83 -25.11
C GLN A 525 -15.19 4.04 -24.98
N GLU A 526 -15.59 5.19 -24.42
CA GLU A 526 -17.00 5.53 -24.27
C GLU A 526 -17.64 5.84 -25.65
N PRO A 527 -18.87 5.37 -25.94
CA PRO A 527 -19.47 5.49 -27.28
C PRO A 527 -19.62 6.92 -27.81
N ALA A 528 -19.89 7.92 -26.96
CA ALA A 528 -19.98 9.30 -27.42
C ALA A 528 -18.62 9.91 -27.77
N TRP A 529 -17.52 9.42 -27.17
CA TRP A 529 -16.18 9.80 -27.61
C TRP A 529 -15.93 9.34 -29.05
N GLN A 530 -16.32 8.12 -29.40
CA GLN A 530 -16.19 7.58 -30.77
C GLN A 530 -16.95 8.41 -31.81
N GLN A 531 -18.16 8.87 -31.46
CA GLN A 531 -19.01 9.64 -32.36
C GLN A 531 -18.49 11.07 -32.58
N ASN A 532 -17.66 11.58 -31.67
CA ASN A 532 -17.07 12.90 -31.78
C ASN A 532 -15.68 12.82 -32.38
N GLY A 533 -15.53 13.17 -33.67
CA GLY A 533 -14.27 13.01 -34.40
C GLY A 533 -13.03 13.65 -33.75
N LYS A 534 -13.17 14.77 -33.02
CA LYS A 534 -12.03 15.39 -32.31
C LYS A 534 -11.66 14.63 -31.03
N ILE A 535 -12.66 14.27 -30.24
CA ILE A 535 -12.46 13.51 -29.00
C ILE A 535 -11.99 12.09 -29.29
N ASN A 536 -12.58 11.43 -30.30
CA ASN A 536 -12.14 10.12 -30.78
C ASN A 536 -10.66 10.14 -31.14
N LYS A 537 -10.23 11.18 -31.88
CA LYS A 537 -8.82 11.36 -32.26
C LYS A 537 -7.92 11.53 -31.03
N ALA A 538 -8.28 12.40 -30.10
CA ALA A 538 -7.50 12.60 -28.87
C ALA A 538 -7.42 11.31 -28.02
N PHE A 539 -8.48 10.49 -28.00
CA PHE A 539 -8.48 9.22 -27.27
C PHE A 539 -7.63 8.15 -27.98
N GLU A 540 -7.92 7.84 -29.25
CA GLU A 540 -7.29 6.73 -29.98
C GLU A 540 -5.87 7.06 -30.42
N ASP A 541 -5.67 8.21 -31.06
CA ASP A 541 -4.40 8.55 -31.70
C ASP A 541 -3.39 9.12 -30.72
N GLU A 542 -3.83 9.68 -29.59
CA GLU A 542 -2.94 10.34 -28.62
C GLU A 542 -2.88 9.59 -27.29
N PHE A 543 -4.00 9.47 -26.57
CA PHE A 543 -4.00 8.87 -25.23
C PHE A 543 -3.66 7.38 -25.25
N ARG A 544 -4.37 6.58 -26.07
CA ARG A 544 -4.13 5.13 -26.20
C ARG A 544 -2.74 4.83 -26.74
N GLU A 545 -2.32 5.50 -27.81
CA GLU A 545 -0.98 5.31 -28.37
C GLU A 545 0.13 5.64 -27.36
N ARG A 546 -0.04 6.72 -26.58
CA ARG A 546 0.89 7.07 -25.50
C ARG A 546 0.93 6.00 -24.41
N MET A 547 -0.21 5.46 -23.98
CA MET A 547 -0.26 4.39 -22.99
C MET A 547 0.43 3.10 -23.47
N LEU A 548 0.28 2.75 -24.76
CA LEU A 548 1.01 1.62 -25.35
C LEU A 548 2.54 1.84 -25.35
N ARG A 549 2.99 3.05 -25.71
CA ARG A 549 4.42 3.42 -25.63
C ARG A 549 4.98 3.36 -24.22
N ILE A 550 4.18 3.74 -23.21
CA ILE A 550 4.57 3.62 -21.80
C ILE A 550 4.82 2.14 -21.45
N GLY A 551 3.96 1.22 -21.88
CA GLY A 551 4.16 -0.21 -21.66
C GLY A 551 5.51 -0.72 -22.22
N VAL A 552 5.89 -0.26 -23.42
CA VAL A 552 7.19 -0.58 -24.03
C VAL A 552 8.35 0.01 -23.21
N GLN A 553 8.22 1.25 -22.75
CA GLN A 553 9.26 1.93 -21.97
C GLN A 553 9.47 1.27 -20.60
N VAL A 554 8.39 0.88 -19.92
CA VAL A 554 8.47 0.13 -18.64
C VAL A 554 9.18 -1.22 -18.84
N ASN A 555 8.83 -1.96 -19.90
CA ASN A 555 9.53 -3.22 -20.23
C ASN A 555 11.03 -3.00 -20.45
N LYS A 556 11.39 -1.91 -21.16
CA LYS A 556 12.80 -1.56 -21.39
C LYS A 556 13.52 -1.29 -20.08
N TRP A 557 12.93 -0.51 -19.17
CA TRP A 557 13.53 -0.22 -17.86
C TRP A 557 13.67 -1.46 -16.99
N ASN A 558 12.71 -2.37 -17.02
CA ASN A 558 12.78 -3.64 -16.29
C ASN A 558 13.87 -4.59 -16.81
N MET A 559 14.43 -4.34 -18.00
CA MET A 559 15.53 -5.11 -18.59
C MET A 559 16.86 -4.34 -18.57
N ASP A 560 16.89 -3.16 -17.95
CA ASP A 560 18.05 -2.27 -17.93
C ASP A 560 18.95 -2.60 -16.72
N PRO A 561 20.18 -3.10 -16.93
CA PRO A 561 21.07 -3.47 -15.83
C PRO A 561 21.54 -2.28 -14.98
N GLU A 562 21.42 -1.06 -15.47
CA GLU A 562 21.74 0.14 -14.69
C GLU A 562 20.63 0.48 -13.68
N ARG A 563 19.41 -0.07 -13.85
CA ARG A 563 18.25 0.18 -12.99
C ARG A 563 18.10 -0.87 -11.88
N LYS A 564 19.00 -0.77 -10.90
CA LYS A 564 19.17 -1.75 -9.82
C LYS A 564 17.97 -1.91 -8.88
N ASN A 565 17.04 -0.95 -8.84
CA ASN A 565 15.83 -1.07 -8.00
C ASN A 565 14.70 -1.84 -8.70
N ARG A 566 14.92 -2.35 -9.92
CA ARG A 566 13.97 -3.16 -10.71
C ARG A 566 14.63 -4.28 -11.51
N TYR A 567 15.95 -4.37 -11.51
CA TYR A 567 16.74 -5.36 -12.23
C TYR A 567 17.81 -5.98 -11.33
N GLY A 568 17.91 -7.32 -11.34
CA GLY A 568 18.95 -8.06 -10.63
C GLY A 568 18.50 -9.49 -10.28
N PRO A 569 19.42 -10.34 -9.79
CA PRO A 569 19.07 -11.68 -9.31
C PRO A 569 18.07 -11.60 -8.14
N GLY A 570 16.95 -12.32 -8.23
CA GLY A 570 15.89 -12.32 -7.20
C GLY A 570 14.97 -11.10 -7.23
N MET A 571 15.27 -10.09 -8.04
CA MET A 571 14.42 -8.90 -8.18
C MET A 571 13.17 -9.20 -9.00
N VAL A 572 12.02 -8.75 -8.50
CA VAL A 572 10.77 -8.80 -9.25
C VAL A 572 10.67 -7.55 -10.14
N PRO A 573 10.50 -7.70 -11.46
CA PRO A 573 10.26 -6.56 -12.34
C PRO A 573 9.04 -5.75 -11.90
N TYR A 574 9.17 -4.43 -11.83
CA TYR A 574 8.08 -3.55 -11.45
C TYR A 574 7.11 -3.38 -12.64
N VAL A 575 5.91 -3.94 -12.52
CA VAL A 575 4.91 -3.97 -13.62
C VAL A 575 3.56 -3.36 -13.23
N GLN A 576 3.44 -2.89 -11.99
CA GLN A 576 2.21 -2.36 -11.38
C GLN A 576 1.62 -1.15 -12.12
N LEU A 577 2.47 -0.40 -12.81
CA LEU A 577 2.08 0.75 -13.62
C LEU A 577 2.34 0.55 -15.10
N ARG A 578 2.66 -0.68 -15.53
CA ARG A 578 2.71 -1.03 -16.94
C ARG A 578 1.27 -1.13 -17.46
N PRO A 579 0.87 -0.30 -18.44
CA PRO A 579 -0.47 -0.39 -19.03
C PRO A 579 -0.73 -1.74 -19.69
N SER A 580 -2.00 -2.08 -19.87
CA SER A 580 -2.39 -3.19 -20.75
C SER A 580 -1.96 -2.88 -22.18
N ASP A 581 -1.58 -3.90 -22.94
CA ASP A 581 -1.32 -3.85 -24.38
C ASP A 581 -2.54 -4.28 -25.22
N GLY A 582 -3.70 -4.42 -24.57
CA GLY A 582 -4.94 -4.86 -25.22
C GLY A 582 -5.06 -6.37 -25.34
N ASP A 583 -4.04 -7.15 -24.95
CA ASP A 583 -4.20 -8.58 -24.70
C ASP A 583 -4.73 -8.80 -23.27
N PRO A 584 -6.01 -9.18 -23.11
CA PRO A 584 -6.56 -9.45 -21.79
C PRO A 584 -5.86 -10.63 -21.11
N MET A 585 -5.16 -11.52 -21.84
CA MET A 585 -4.40 -12.62 -21.25
C MET A 585 -3.08 -12.13 -20.64
N GLY A 586 -2.43 -11.12 -21.18
CA GLY A 586 -1.22 -10.55 -20.59
C GLY A 586 -1.43 -10.10 -19.15
N ALA A 587 -2.41 -9.22 -18.93
CA ALA A 587 -2.74 -8.70 -17.59
C ALA A 587 -3.30 -9.77 -16.63
N LYS A 588 -3.93 -10.82 -17.16
CA LYS A 588 -4.46 -11.94 -16.36
C LYS A 588 -3.41 -12.99 -16.00
N THR A 589 -2.32 -13.08 -16.76
CA THR A 589 -1.26 -14.09 -16.56
C THR A 589 -0.02 -13.51 -15.87
N VAL A 590 0.19 -12.20 -15.96
CA VAL A 590 1.24 -11.49 -15.24
C VAL A 590 0.63 -10.77 -14.05
N MET A 591 0.56 -11.46 -12.90
CA MET A 591 0.03 -10.88 -11.66
C MET A 591 0.71 -9.54 -11.34
N GLY A 592 -0.11 -8.53 -11.05
CA GLY A 592 0.35 -7.15 -10.83
C GLY A 592 0.43 -6.28 -12.08
N MET A 593 0.20 -6.78 -13.30
CA MET A 593 0.28 -5.97 -14.53
C MET A 593 -1.09 -5.53 -15.03
N GLY A 594 -1.19 -4.28 -15.46
CA GLY A 594 -2.40 -3.71 -16.05
C GLY A 594 -3.03 -2.69 -15.11
N VAL A 595 -3.45 -1.55 -15.69
CA VAL A 595 -4.05 -0.44 -14.96
C VAL A 595 -5.54 -0.38 -15.31
N PRO A 596 -6.46 -0.83 -14.44
CA PRO A 596 -7.89 -0.65 -14.63
C PRO A 596 -8.27 0.82 -14.71
N THR A 597 -9.43 1.11 -15.31
CA THR A 597 -9.99 2.47 -15.34
C THR A 597 -10.47 2.96 -13.98
N SER A 598 -10.85 2.03 -13.08
CA SER A 598 -11.52 2.29 -11.81
C SER A 598 -11.01 1.40 -10.66
N ILE A 599 -11.51 1.68 -9.45
CA ILE A 599 -11.39 0.80 -8.28
C ILE A 599 -12.49 -0.27 -8.40
N SER A 600 -12.14 -1.43 -8.95
CA SER A 600 -13.08 -2.48 -9.35
C SER A 600 -13.05 -3.74 -8.47
N ILE A 601 -12.08 -3.85 -7.56
CA ILE A 601 -11.85 -4.99 -6.67
C ILE A 601 -11.32 -4.52 -5.31
#